data_AF-A0A169C708-F1
#
_entry.id   AF-A0A169C708-F1
#
_cell.length_a   1.000
_cell.length_b   1.000
_cell.length_c   1.000
_cell.angle_alpha   90.00
_cell.angle_beta   90.00
_cell.angle_gamma   90.00
#
_symmetry.space_group_name_H-M   'P 1'
#
loop_
_entity.id
_entity.type
_entity.pdbx_description
1 polymer ?
#
loop_
_entity_poly.entity_id
_entity_poly.type
_entity_poly.pdbx_seq_one_letter_code
_entity_poly.pdbx_strand_id
1 'polypeptide(L)'
;MRRHTLTPRADWRARCDEIGFSFYDLPSEGGRPYWNESAAYSFEPAEIDLLERTTSELFDLCMEACELVVRKGRFTEFGIPPRFHDLVRTSWDEDDPTVYGRFDLAYDTAGAVKLLEFNADTPTSLVETAAAQWQWLVETRGPDADQFNSLHEQLIEQWRHLRLERWQLHEGARLHLASLHDSGDGELIVEDADTVAYMAETAAQAGFDPKLIFVEDIRYELDGAGFLDADGEPIRHVFKLYPWEWMLGEQFGGLLLDRRERTRWVEPAWKLLLSNKQLLVVLWEMFRGHPNLLPASVQPLAGTAQVRKPRLGREGANVTVLDADGTVVAENGGGYGAEGFIHQERAELARIDGKTVVLGSWIVGETPAGIDVRETSGPITGDLAEFVPHFIEGGRSDGAAPTADGTSAAGRPPRGAGEEPAPPFGAPEPGTPAPAYGVPEPDRPQDTRGARPQDEETR
;
A
#
# COMPACT_ATOMS: atom_id res chain seq x y z
N MET A 1 20.55 9.46 -6.33
CA MET A 1 19.27 10.14 -6.39
C MET A 1 19.52 11.60 -6.67
N ARG A 2 19.03 12.13 -7.79
CA ARG A 2 19.19 13.53 -8.20
C ARG A 2 17.83 14.11 -8.58
N ARG A 3 17.52 15.31 -8.10
CA ARG A 3 16.28 16.02 -8.43
C ARG A 3 16.49 16.89 -9.66
N HIS A 4 15.53 16.86 -10.58
CA HIS A 4 15.53 17.67 -11.80
C HIS A 4 14.33 18.60 -11.78
N THR A 5 14.50 19.84 -12.22
CA THR A 5 13.39 20.76 -12.47
C THR A 5 12.95 20.62 -13.92
N LEU A 6 11.66 20.40 -14.14
CA LEU A 6 11.07 20.14 -15.45
C LEU A 6 9.91 21.10 -15.74
N THR A 7 9.55 21.19 -17.01
CA THR A 7 8.28 21.82 -17.41
C THR A 7 7.22 20.73 -17.45
N PRO A 8 6.13 20.83 -16.65
CA PRO A 8 5.01 19.90 -16.71
C PRO A 8 4.45 19.73 -18.13
N ARG A 9 3.93 18.54 -18.46
CA ARG A 9 3.19 18.35 -19.72
C ARG A 9 1.98 19.29 -19.73
N ALA A 10 1.65 19.90 -20.86
CA ALA A 10 0.57 20.90 -20.90
C ALA A 10 -0.82 20.29 -20.59
N ASP A 11 -1.00 19.01 -20.91
CA ASP A 11 -2.21 18.21 -20.81
C ASP A 11 -2.18 17.19 -19.65
N TRP A 12 -1.25 17.32 -18.69
CA TRP A 12 -1.02 16.30 -17.66
C TRP A 12 -2.28 15.88 -16.87
N ARG A 13 -3.21 16.81 -16.61
CA ARG A 13 -4.47 16.51 -15.91
C ARG A 13 -5.36 15.56 -16.70
N ALA A 14 -5.53 15.85 -17.99
CA ALA A 14 -6.28 14.97 -18.88
C ALA A 14 -5.61 13.59 -19.01
N ARG A 15 -4.28 13.54 -18.91
CA ARG A 15 -3.52 12.28 -18.89
C ARG A 15 -3.75 11.47 -17.62
N CYS A 16 -3.86 12.11 -16.46
CA CYS A 16 -4.26 11.45 -15.22
C CYS A 16 -5.71 10.94 -15.28
N ASP A 17 -6.64 11.74 -15.83
CA ASP A 17 -8.04 11.32 -16.03
C ASP A 17 -8.13 10.05 -16.90
N GLU A 18 -7.33 9.96 -17.97
CA GLU A 18 -7.31 8.82 -18.90
C GLU A 18 -6.95 7.48 -18.23
N ILE A 19 -6.21 7.51 -17.10
CA ILE A 19 -5.76 6.32 -16.37
C ILE A 19 -6.53 6.11 -15.05
N GLY A 20 -7.59 6.88 -14.81
CA GLY A 20 -8.39 6.76 -13.59
C GLY A 20 -7.67 7.24 -12.32
N PHE A 21 -6.66 8.11 -12.45
CA PHE A 21 -6.09 8.82 -11.32
C PHE A 21 -6.87 10.13 -11.17
N SER A 22 -7.64 10.29 -10.09
CA SER A 22 -8.60 11.40 -9.98
C SER A 22 -8.28 12.45 -8.90
N PHE A 23 -7.41 12.13 -7.95
CA PHE A 23 -7.04 13.00 -6.82
C PHE A 23 -5.69 13.72 -7.02
N TYR A 24 -5.20 13.80 -8.26
CA TYR A 24 -3.90 14.40 -8.61
C TYR A 24 -3.78 15.89 -8.27
N ASP A 25 -4.92 16.61 -8.22
CA ASP A 25 -4.98 18.05 -7.95
C ASP A 25 -5.17 18.38 -6.47
N LEU A 26 -5.13 17.37 -5.59
CA LEU A 26 -5.25 17.62 -4.16
C LEU A 26 -4.23 18.65 -3.69
N PRO A 27 -4.65 19.64 -2.88
CA PRO A 27 -3.76 20.71 -2.47
C PRO A 27 -2.67 20.14 -1.55
N SER A 28 -1.46 20.07 -2.10
CA SER A 28 -0.22 19.80 -1.38
C SER A 28 0.33 21.08 -0.72
N GLU A 29 1.49 20.96 -0.08
CA GLU A 29 2.18 22.05 0.60
C GLU A 29 2.36 23.28 -0.30
N GLY A 30 1.86 24.43 0.16
CA GLY A 30 1.92 25.68 -0.60
C GLY A 30 0.89 25.78 -1.72
N GLY A 31 -0.16 24.95 -1.71
CA GLY A 31 -1.27 25.00 -2.65
C GLY A 31 -0.93 24.47 -4.05
N ARG A 32 0.16 23.71 -4.17
CA ARG A 32 0.53 23.02 -5.41
C ARG A 32 -0.26 21.70 -5.53
N PRO A 33 -0.43 21.16 -6.74
CA PRO A 33 -1.03 19.83 -6.92
C PRO A 33 -0.22 18.74 -6.21
N TYR A 34 -0.91 17.70 -5.75
CA TYR A 34 -0.34 16.50 -5.17
C TYR A 34 0.60 15.79 -6.16
N TRP A 35 0.15 15.58 -7.41
CA TRP A 35 0.99 15.08 -8.49
C TRP A 35 1.87 16.19 -9.06
N ASN A 36 3.19 16.02 -9.02
CA ASN A 36 4.14 17.07 -9.35
C ASN A 36 5.07 16.71 -10.53
N GLU A 37 4.70 17.13 -11.75
CA GLU A 37 5.57 17.03 -12.94
C GLU A 37 6.56 18.18 -13.10
N SER A 38 6.56 19.18 -12.21
CA SER A 38 7.57 20.24 -12.25
C SER A 38 8.93 19.76 -11.75
N ALA A 39 8.98 18.53 -11.24
CA ALA A 39 10.20 17.85 -10.88
C ALA A 39 10.20 16.38 -11.31
N ALA A 40 11.39 15.78 -11.35
CA ALA A 40 11.56 14.33 -11.42
C ALA A 40 12.83 13.92 -10.68
N TYR A 41 12.86 12.70 -10.17
CA TYR A 41 14.07 12.11 -9.60
C TYR A 41 14.74 11.13 -10.54
N SER A 42 16.07 11.19 -10.62
CA SER A 42 16.87 10.22 -11.35
C SER A 42 17.71 9.37 -10.40
N PHE A 43 17.85 8.11 -10.77
CA PHE A 43 18.63 7.11 -10.04
C PHE A 43 19.64 6.46 -10.98
N GLU A 44 20.86 6.22 -10.49
CA GLU A 44 21.78 5.31 -11.20
C GLU A 44 21.26 3.88 -11.08
N PRO A 45 21.53 3.00 -12.06
CA PRO A 45 21.18 1.58 -11.96
C PRO A 45 21.67 0.93 -10.64
N ALA A 46 22.88 1.27 -10.18
CA ALA A 46 23.42 0.75 -8.92
C ALA A 46 22.63 1.17 -7.67
N GLU A 47 21.94 2.32 -7.72
CA GLU A 47 21.06 2.78 -6.64
C GLU A 47 19.75 1.98 -6.65
N ILE A 48 19.21 1.67 -7.82
CA ILE A 48 18.05 0.79 -7.95
C ILE A 48 18.38 -0.61 -7.46
N ASP A 49 19.52 -1.17 -7.88
CA ASP A 49 19.96 -2.48 -7.40
C ASP A 49 20.12 -2.53 -5.87
N LEU A 50 20.54 -1.42 -5.25
CA LEU A 50 20.62 -1.30 -3.80
C LEU A 50 19.24 -1.28 -3.16
N LEU A 51 18.30 -0.50 -3.69
CA LEU A 51 16.93 -0.41 -3.19
C LEU A 51 16.22 -1.75 -3.32
N GLU A 52 16.31 -2.40 -4.46
CA GLU A 52 15.71 -3.73 -4.72
C GLU A 52 16.19 -4.78 -3.70
N ARG A 53 17.52 -4.91 -3.53
CA ARG A 53 18.09 -5.83 -2.54
C ARG A 53 17.70 -5.48 -1.11
N THR A 54 17.70 -4.19 -0.77
CA THR A 54 17.33 -3.74 0.57
C THR A 54 15.86 -4.06 0.87
N THR A 55 14.97 -3.88 -0.10
CA THR A 55 13.54 -4.19 0.05
C THR A 55 13.30 -5.67 0.26
N SER A 56 13.98 -6.52 -0.51
CA SER A 56 13.94 -7.99 -0.32
C SER A 56 14.46 -8.38 1.06
N GLU A 57 15.62 -7.87 1.48
CA GLU A 57 16.21 -8.18 2.80
C GLU A 57 15.32 -7.69 3.96
N LEU A 58 14.76 -6.48 3.87
CA LEU A 58 13.84 -5.96 4.88
C LEU A 58 12.57 -6.80 4.99
N PHE A 59 12.05 -7.32 3.87
CA PHE A 59 10.90 -8.22 3.89
C PHE A 59 11.22 -9.53 4.62
N ASP A 60 12.36 -10.15 4.32
CA ASP A 60 12.82 -11.37 5.02
C ASP A 60 12.92 -11.14 6.54
N LEU A 61 13.53 -10.02 6.96
CA LEU A 61 13.61 -9.66 8.38
C LEU A 61 12.21 -9.48 9.01
N CYS A 62 11.26 -8.91 8.28
CA CYS A 62 9.87 -8.77 8.73
C CYS A 62 9.20 -10.14 8.90
N MET A 63 9.41 -11.08 7.97
CA MET A 63 8.87 -12.44 8.09
C MET A 63 9.46 -13.19 9.29
N GLU A 64 10.76 -13.07 9.54
CA GLU A 64 11.40 -13.64 10.73
C GLU A 64 10.84 -13.04 12.03
N ALA A 65 10.60 -11.72 12.05
CA ALA A 65 10.00 -11.06 13.19
C ALA A 65 8.55 -11.53 13.43
N CYS A 66 7.76 -11.70 12.37
CA CYS A 66 6.42 -12.27 12.45
C CYS A 66 6.44 -13.69 13.05
N GLU A 67 7.31 -14.57 12.55
CA GLU A 67 7.47 -15.93 13.10
C GLU A 67 7.81 -15.88 14.60
N LEU A 68 8.77 -15.03 15.02
CA LEU A 68 9.10 -14.90 16.43
C LEU A 68 7.89 -14.47 17.27
N VAL A 69 7.17 -13.44 16.83
CA VAL A 69 6.01 -12.89 17.55
C VAL A 69 4.92 -13.94 17.69
N VAL A 70 4.62 -14.66 16.61
CA VAL A 70 3.60 -15.71 16.58
C VAL A 70 3.98 -16.87 17.51
N ARG A 71 5.20 -17.39 17.41
CA ARG A 71 5.67 -18.54 18.24
C ARG A 71 5.82 -18.19 19.72
N LYS A 72 6.16 -16.95 20.04
CA LYS A 72 6.27 -16.48 21.43
C LYS A 72 4.95 -15.92 21.98
N GLY A 73 3.91 -15.79 21.16
CA GLY A 73 2.63 -15.25 21.57
C GLY A 73 2.69 -13.78 22.01
N ARG A 74 3.54 -12.96 21.38
CA ARG A 74 3.77 -11.54 21.74
C ARG A 74 2.68 -10.59 21.23
N PHE A 75 1.51 -11.09 20.83
CA PHE A 75 0.42 -10.31 20.22
C PHE A 75 -0.08 -9.13 21.07
N THR A 76 -0.05 -9.26 22.40
CA THR A 76 -0.45 -8.17 23.31
C THR A 76 0.46 -6.94 23.18
N GLU A 77 1.73 -7.12 22.83
CA GLU A 77 2.67 -5.99 22.64
C GLU A 77 2.24 -5.11 21.45
N PHE A 78 1.63 -5.73 20.45
CA PHE A 78 1.04 -5.09 19.27
C PHE A 78 -0.36 -4.52 19.54
N GLY A 79 -0.88 -4.62 20.76
CA GLY A 79 -2.22 -4.12 21.10
C GLY A 79 -3.36 -4.96 20.53
N ILE A 80 -3.08 -6.17 20.02
CA ILE A 80 -4.11 -7.06 19.48
C ILE A 80 -4.95 -7.63 20.64
N PRO A 81 -6.28 -7.47 20.63
CA PRO A 81 -7.12 -8.00 21.70
C PRO A 81 -7.00 -9.53 21.83
N PRO A 82 -6.96 -10.10 23.06
CA PRO A 82 -6.76 -11.54 23.27
C PRO A 82 -7.69 -12.47 22.48
N ARG A 83 -8.94 -12.04 22.26
CA ARG A 83 -9.93 -12.81 21.48
C ARG A 83 -9.52 -13.05 20.02
N PHE A 84 -8.56 -12.27 19.49
CA PHE A 84 -8.08 -12.36 18.10
C PHE A 84 -6.69 -12.99 17.96
N HIS A 85 -6.02 -13.37 19.06
CA HIS A 85 -4.68 -13.95 18.98
C HIS A 85 -4.65 -15.25 18.17
N ASP A 86 -5.68 -16.07 18.31
CA ASP A 86 -5.81 -17.32 17.56
C ASP A 86 -6.09 -17.08 16.07
N LEU A 87 -6.80 -16.00 15.73
CA LEU A 87 -7.02 -15.59 14.33
C LEU A 87 -5.68 -15.27 13.65
N VAL A 88 -4.85 -14.44 14.29
CA VAL A 88 -3.54 -14.05 13.78
C VAL A 88 -2.61 -15.27 13.68
N ARG A 89 -2.56 -16.10 14.72
CA ARG A 89 -1.73 -17.32 14.73
C ARG A 89 -2.15 -18.29 13.62
N THR A 90 -3.44 -18.54 13.49
CA THR A 90 -3.96 -19.47 12.47
C THR A 90 -3.69 -18.93 11.07
N SER A 91 -3.88 -17.63 10.85
CA SER A 91 -3.58 -16.97 9.58
C SER A 91 -2.11 -17.13 9.17
N TRP A 92 -1.18 -17.03 10.13
CA TRP A 92 0.23 -17.30 9.90
C TRP A 92 0.55 -18.78 9.69
N ASP A 93 0.01 -19.67 10.53
CA ASP A 93 0.28 -21.12 10.48
C ASP A 93 -0.26 -21.79 9.22
N GLU A 94 -1.36 -21.27 8.68
CA GLU A 94 -1.94 -21.71 7.42
C GLU A 94 -1.37 -20.97 6.20
N ASP A 95 -0.42 -20.06 6.41
CA ASP A 95 0.22 -19.29 5.35
C ASP A 95 -0.83 -18.56 4.48
N ASP A 96 -1.74 -17.81 5.11
CA ASP A 96 -2.74 -17.05 4.36
C ASP A 96 -2.04 -16.11 3.36
N PRO A 97 -2.47 -16.11 2.08
CA PRO A 97 -1.76 -15.41 1.04
C PRO A 97 -1.89 -13.89 1.18
N THR A 98 -0.83 -13.20 0.77
CA THR A 98 -0.71 -11.74 0.71
C THR A 98 -0.60 -11.28 -0.75
N VAL A 99 -0.96 -10.03 -1.06
CA VAL A 99 -0.82 -9.46 -2.40
C VAL A 99 0.31 -8.44 -2.44
N TYR A 100 0.32 -7.45 -1.57
CA TYR A 100 1.26 -6.32 -1.70
C TYR A 100 1.55 -5.58 -0.39
N GLY A 101 2.61 -4.79 -0.37
CA GLY A 101 3.03 -3.96 0.75
C GLY A 101 3.91 -2.80 0.27
N ARG A 102 4.02 -1.75 1.08
CA ARG A 102 4.94 -0.62 0.81
C ARG A 102 5.77 -0.28 2.03
N PHE A 103 7.08 -0.40 1.91
CA PHE A 103 8.01 0.14 2.89
C PHE A 103 8.18 1.63 2.69
N ASP A 104 8.23 2.40 3.77
CA ASP A 104 8.71 3.78 3.70
C ASP A 104 10.18 3.80 4.15
N LEU A 105 11.04 4.28 3.26
CA LEU A 105 12.49 4.26 3.42
C LEU A 105 13.06 5.68 3.44
N ALA A 106 13.96 5.92 4.38
CA ALA A 106 14.88 7.04 4.30
C ALA A 106 16.07 6.64 3.43
N TYR A 107 16.35 7.45 2.40
CA TYR A 107 17.54 7.32 1.57
C TYR A 107 18.33 8.62 1.66
N ASP A 108 19.56 8.56 2.16
CA ASP A 108 20.39 9.75 2.33
C ASP A 108 21.28 10.03 1.10
N THR A 109 21.98 11.15 1.11
CA THR A 109 22.88 11.54 0.00
C THR A 109 24.19 10.75 -0.03
N ALA A 110 24.49 9.95 1.00
CA ALA A 110 25.65 9.07 1.09
C ALA A 110 25.35 7.64 0.62
N GLY A 111 24.08 7.32 0.36
CA GLY A 111 23.65 6.00 -0.11
C GLY A 111 23.16 5.07 1.00
N ALA A 112 22.93 5.54 2.22
CA ALA A 112 22.38 4.72 3.30
C ALA A 112 20.84 4.65 3.18
N VAL A 113 20.30 3.43 3.29
CA VAL A 113 18.86 3.16 3.27
C VAL A 113 18.40 2.71 4.66
N LYS A 114 17.39 3.36 5.24
CA LYS A 114 16.86 3.04 6.58
C LYS A 114 15.34 2.83 6.55
N LEU A 115 14.86 1.77 7.21
CA LEU A 115 13.44 1.48 7.37
C LEU A 115 12.78 2.47 8.33
N LEU A 116 11.78 3.21 7.84
CA LEU A 116 10.93 4.08 8.65
C LEU A 116 9.69 3.35 9.16
N GLU A 117 9.01 2.62 8.27
CA GLU A 117 7.84 1.78 8.58
C GLU A 117 7.51 0.84 7.42
N PHE A 118 6.60 -0.11 7.68
CA PHE A 118 6.06 -1.02 6.68
C PHE A 118 4.54 -0.90 6.63
N ASN A 119 4.01 -0.29 5.57
CA ASN A 119 2.59 -0.20 5.28
C ASN A 119 2.16 -1.50 4.58
N ALA A 120 1.81 -2.51 5.38
CA ALA A 120 1.61 -3.86 4.84
C ALA A 120 0.14 -4.21 4.57
N ASP A 121 -0.82 -3.61 5.28
CA ASP A 121 -2.25 -3.97 5.23
C ASP A 121 -3.03 -3.15 4.19
N THR A 122 -2.85 -1.83 4.21
CA THR A 122 -3.59 -0.90 3.34
C THR A 122 -2.67 0.19 2.74
N PRO A 123 -1.57 -0.16 2.05
CA PRO A 123 -0.74 0.85 1.40
C PRO A 123 -1.46 1.47 0.20
N THR A 124 -1.47 2.81 0.15
CA THR A 124 -1.98 3.61 -0.97
C THR A 124 -0.84 4.12 -1.85
N SER A 125 -1.05 5.18 -2.65
CA SER A 125 -0.10 5.64 -3.69
C SER A 125 0.15 4.63 -4.83
N LEU A 126 -0.75 3.65 -4.99
CA LEU A 126 -0.57 2.56 -5.95
C LEU A 126 -0.77 3.05 -7.39
N VAL A 127 -1.81 3.84 -7.64
CA VAL A 127 -2.16 4.31 -8.99
C VAL A 127 -1.10 5.27 -9.52
N GLU A 128 -0.59 6.14 -8.66
CA GLU A 128 0.49 7.07 -8.95
C GLU A 128 1.76 6.32 -9.34
N THR A 129 2.08 5.26 -8.59
CA THR A 129 3.28 4.46 -8.80
C THR A 129 3.16 3.55 -10.01
N ALA A 130 2.07 2.79 -10.14
CA ALA A 130 1.96 1.76 -11.15
C ALA A 130 1.51 2.30 -12.52
N ALA A 131 0.71 3.39 -12.55
CA ALA A 131 0.16 3.94 -13.80
C ALA A 131 0.70 5.34 -14.12
N ALA A 132 0.52 6.32 -13.22
CA ALA A 132 0.77 7.73 -13.56
C ALA A 132 2.24 8.02 -13.90
N GLN A 133 3.18 7.54 -13.08
CA GLN A 133 4.60 7.75 -13.36
C GLN A 133 5.11 6.95 -14.57
N TRP A 134 4.50 5.81 -14.88
CA TRP A 134 4.87 5.04 -16.08
C TRP A 134 4.40 5.78 -17.33
N GLN A 135 3.15 6.24 -17.35
CA GLN A 135 2.62 7.07 -18.44
C GLN A 135 3.47 8.33 -18.63
N TRP A 136 3.81 9.04 -17.54
CA TRP A 136 4.70 10.19 -17.57
C TRP A 136 6.07 9.85 -18.17
N LEU A 137 6.67 8.72 -17.77
CA LEU A 137 7.99 8.30 -18.24
C LEU A 137 7.99 8.12 -19.76
N VAL A 138 7.05 7.33 -20.27
CA VAL A 138 6.96 7.00 -21.70
C VAL A 138 6.74 8.26 -22.53
N GLU A 139 5.87 9.17 -22.09
CA GLU A 139 5.55 10.38 -22.85
C GLU A 139 6.65 11.44 -22.80
N THR A 140 7.39 11.54 -21.69
CA THR A 140 8.42 12.59 -21.53
C THR A 140 9.82 12.14 -21.93
N ARG A 141 10.12 10.84 -21.87
CA ARG A 141 11.46 10.28 -22.11
C ARG A 141 11.51 9.25 -23.23
N GLY A 142 10.36 8.79 -23.71
CA GLY A 142 10.25 7.80 -24.77
C GLY A 142 10.17 6.36 -24.25
N PRO A 143 9.85 5.41 -25.15
CA PRO A 143 9.57 4.01 -24.78
C PRO A 143 10.80 3.21 -24.31
N ASP A 144 12.01 3.70 -24.62
CA ASP A 144 13.28 3.07 -24.23
C ASP A 144 13.78 3.57 -22.86
N ALA A 145 13.05 4.50 -22.25
CA ALA A 145 13.33 4.95 -20.89
C ALA A 145 13.04 3.83 -19.89
N ASP A 146 13.73 3.90 -18.75
CA ASP A 146 13.65 2.87 -17.72
C ASP A 146 13.24 3.46 -16.37
N GLN A 147 12.56 2.66 -15.58
CA GLN A 147 11.98 3.01 -14.29
C GLN A 147 11.88 1.74 -13.47
N PHE A 148 12.27 1.81 -12.19
CA PHE A 148 12.03 0.70 -11.29
C PHE A 148 10.55 0.65 -10.91
N ASN A 149 9.78 -0.01 -11.76
CA ASN A 149 8.34 -0.14 -11.67
C ASN A 149 7.88 -1.33 -12.50
N SER A 150 7.44 -2.38 -11.81
CA SER A 150 6.88 -3.62 -12.36
C SER A 150 5.61 -4.02 -11.61
N LEU A 151 5.00 -3.05 -10.91
CA LEU A 151 3.84 -3.27 -10.04
C LEU A 151 2.68 -3.89 -10.81
N HIS A 152 2.39 -3.38 -12.01
CA HIS A 152 1.25 -3.85 -12.79
C HIS A 152 1.39 -5.34 -13.13
N GLU A 153 2.53 -5.72 -13.72
CA GLU A 153 2.80 -7.10 -14.13
C GLU A 153 2.88 -8.03 -12.92
N GLN A 154 3.55 -7.62 -11.85
CA GLN A 154 3.67 -8.44 -10.64
C GLN A 154 2.34 -8.62 -9.91
N LEU A 155 1.47 -7.60 -9.87
CA LEU A 155 0.14 -7.73 -9.27
C LEU A 155 -0.73 -8.74 -10.04
N ILE A 156 -0.69 -8.71 -11.37
CA ILE A 156 -1.39 -9.70 -12.20
C ILE A 156 -0.89 -11.11 -11.90
N GLU A 157 0.43 -11.30 -11.84
CA GLU A 157 1.02 -12.61 -11.54
C GLU A 157 0.67 -13.06 -10.12
N GLN A 158 0.69 -12.15 -9.14
CA GLN A 158 0.36 -12.49 -7.76
C GLN A 158 -1.12 -12.85 -7.60
N TRP A 159 -2.04 -12.11 -8.23
CA TRP A 159 -3.44 -12.49 -8.27
C TRP A 159 -3.63 -13.85 -8.95
N ARG A 160 -2.91 -14.11 -10.04
CA ARG A 160 -2.95 -15.40 -10.74
C ARG A 160 -2.45 -16.53 -9.85
N HIS A 161 -1.37 -16.32 -9.11
CA HIS A 161 -0.83 -17.25 -8.13
C HIS A 161 -1.84 -17.54 -7.01
N LEU A 162 -2.48 -16.51 -6.45
CA LEU A 162 -3.55 -16.66 -5.46
C LEU A 162 -4.69 -17.52 -6.01
N ARG A 163 -5.14 -17.24 -7.24
CA ARG A 163 -6.24 -17.96 -7.89
C ARG A 163 -5.92 -19.42 -8.11
N LEU A 164 -4.77 -19.71 -8.73
CA LEU A 164 -4.44 -21.06 -9.21
C LEU A 164 -3.82 -21.93 -8.12
N GLU A 165 -2.83 -21.40 -7.40
CA GLU A 165 -1.98 -22.19 -6.50
C GLU A 165 -2.50 -22.16 -5.06
N ARG A 166 -2.95 -20.99 -4.58
CA ARG A 166 -3.38 -20.82 -3.18
C ARG A 166 -4.82 -21.25 -2.96
N TRP A 167 -5.72 -20.88 -3.87
CA TRP A 167 -7.16 -21.13 -3.72
C TRP A 167 -7.73 -22.13 -4.73
N GLN A 168 -6.97 -22.53 -5.75
CA GLN A 168 -7.36 -23.54 -6.75
C GLN A 168 -8.72 -23.24 -7.40
N LEU A 169 -8.92 -21.98 -7.76
CA LEU A 169 -10.14 -21.44 -8.35
C LEU A 169 -10.07 -21.46 -9.89
N HIS A 170 -11.22 -21.65 -10.51
CA HIS A 170 -11.38 -21.56 -11.96
C HIS A 170 -11.27 -20.09 -12.44
N GLU A 171 -11.05 -19.91 -13.74
CA GLU A 171 -11.13 -18.59 -14.37
C GLU A 171 -12.56 -18.06 -14.30
N GLY A 172 -12.72 -16.77 -14.04
CA GLY A 172 -14.01 -16.13 -13.76
C GLY A 172 -14.52 -16.37 -12.34
N ALA A 173 -13.70 -16.90 -11.43
CA ALA A 173 -14.06 -16.97 -10.02
C ALA A 173 -14.27 -15.57 -9.43
N ARG A 174 -15.32 -15.41 -8.61
CA ARG A 174 -15.65 -14.14 -7.95
C ARG A 174 -14.53 -13.72 -6.99
N LEU A 175 -14.08 -12.48 -7.12
CA LEU A 175 -13.28 -11.76 -6.13
C LEU A 175 -14.00 -10.47 -5.76
N HIS A 176 -14.36 -10.31 -4.49
CA HIS A 176 -14.87 -9.03 -3.99
C HIS A 176 -13.68 -8.10 -3.71
N LEU A 177 -13.81 -6.82 -4.01
CA LEU A 177 -12.82 -5.81 -3.64
C LEU A 177 -13.54 -4.64 -2.97
N ALA A 178 -13.13 -4.35 -1.74
CA ALA A 178 -13.86 -3.46 -0.85
C ALA A 178 -13.07 -2.18 -0.55
N SER A 179 -13.70 -1.03 -0.81
CA SER A 179 -13.27 0.30 -0.38
C SER A 179 -14.28 0.89 0.62
N LEU A 180 -14.02 2.11 1.08
CA LEU A 180 -15.00 2.94 1.79
C LEU A 180 -15.99 3.59 0.82
N HIS A 181 -17.18 3.94 1.32
CA HIS A 181 -18.12 4.84 0.64
C HIS A 181 -17.56 6.25 0.59
N ASP A 182 -17.67 6.91 -0.57
CA ASP A 182 -17.56 8.36 -0.64
C ASP A 182 -18.78 9.00 0.04
N SER A 183 -18.66 9.30 1.34
CA SER A 183 -19.69 9.99 2.12
C SER A 183 -19.76 11.49 1.84
N GLY A 184 -18.94 12.01 0.91
CA GLY A 184 -18.79 13.43 0.61
C GLY A 184 -17.93 14.20 1.63
N ASP A 185 -17.29 13.49 2.57
CA ASP A 185 -16.53 14.07 3.68
C ASP A 185 -15.02 14.25 3.37
N GLY A 186 -14.53 13.79 2.21
CA GLY A 186 -13.15 14.07 1.81
C GLY A 186 -12.58 13.23 0.68
N GLU A 187 -11.48 13.72 0.14
CA GLU A 187 -10.79 13.21 -1.05
C GLU A 187 -9.91 11.97 -0.78
N LEU A 188 -9.58 11.68 0.47
CA LEU A 188 -8.86 10.46 0.85
C LEU A 188 -9.68 9.19 0.56
N ILE A 189 -11.01 9.30 0.55
CA ILE A 189 -11.89 8.19 0.16
C ILE A 189 -11.84 7.95 -1.36
N VAL A 190 -11.54 8.99 -2.14
CA VAL A 190 -11.36 8.87 -3.59
C VAL A 190 -10.06 8.14 -3.90
N GLU A 191 -8.97 8.41 -3.16
CA GLU A 191 -7.73 7.61 -3.27
C GLU A 191 -7.97 6.12 -3.00
N ASP A 192 -8.81 5.80 -2.01
CA ASP A 192 -9.18 4.43 -1.70
C ASP A 192 -9.94 3.76 -2.87
N ALA A 193 -10.91 4.47 -3.45
CA ALA A 193 -11.69 3.98 -4.58
C ALA A 193 -10.81 3.73 -5.82
N ASP A 194 -9.93 4.68 -6.16
CA ASP A 194 -8.99 4.57 -7.28
C ASP A 194 -8.03 3.36 -7.08
N THR A 195 -7.51 3.19 -5.86
CA THR A 195 -6.64 2.05 -5.50
C THR A 195 -7.36 0.71 -5.64
N VAL A 196 -8.59 0.60 -5.15
CA VAL A 196 -9.39 -0.63 -5.24
C VAL A 196 -9.82 -0.92 -6.69
N ALA A 197 -10.13 0.11 -7.48
CA ALA A 197 -10.40 -0.03 -8.91
C ALA A 197 -9.19 -0.58 -9.66
N TYR A 198 -7.99 -0.08 -9.36
CA TYR A 198 -6.74 -0.59 -9.95
C TYR A 198 -6.45 -2.05 -9.56
N MET A 199 -6.71 -2.42 -8.30
CA MET A 199 -6.65 -3.82 -7.86
C MET A 199 -7.65 -4.70 -8.61
N ALA A 200 -8.87 -4.21 -8.88
CA ALA A 200 -9.87 -4.94 -9.63
C ALA A 200 -9.44 -5.17 -11.08
N GLU A 201 -8.78 -4.20 -11.70
CA GLU A 201 -8.24 -4.33 -13.06
C GLU A 201 -7.16 -5.41 -13.13
N THR A 202 -6.16 -5.37 -12.24
CA THR A 202 -5.09 -6.39 -12.22
C THR A 202 -5.63 -7.79 -11.88
N ALA A 203 -6.62 -7.90 -10.99
CA ALA A 203 -7.30 -9.16 -10.70
C ALA A 203 -8.12 -9.69 -11.89
N ALA A 204 -8.79 -8.82 -12.66
CA ALA A 204 -9.50 -9.22 -13.87
C ALA A 204 -8.54 -9.80 -14.91
N GLN A 205 -7.40 -9.15 -15.13
CA GLN A 205 -6.35 -9.64 -16.03
C GLN A 205 -5.74 -10.97 -15.56
N ALA A 206 -5.74 -11.24 -14.25
CA ALA A 206 -5.36 -12.53 -13.66
C ALA A 206 -6.44 -13.63 -13.82
N GLY A 207 -7.61 -13.29 -14.36
CA GLY A 207 -8.72 -14.21 -14.63
C GLY A 207 -9.73 -14.35 -13.49
N PHE A 208 -9.85 -13.36 -12.59
CA PHE A 208 -10.99 -13.26 -11.68
C PHE A 208 -12.19 -12.54 -12.33
N ASP A 209 -13.38 -12.71 -11.75
CA ASP A 209 -14.56 -11.85 -11.95
C ASP A 209 -14.64 -10.86 -10.76
N PRO A 210 -14.03 -9.66 -10.87
CA PRO A 210 -14.00 -8.71 -9.76
C PRO A 210 -15.38 -8.10 -9.52
N LYS A 211 -15.72 -7.89 -8.23
CA LYS A 211 -16.89 -7.12 -7.80
C LYS A 211 -16.45 -6.05 -6.83
N LEU A 212 -16.53 -4.80 -7.26
CA LEU A 212 -16.34 -3.65 -6.38
C LEU A 212 -17.53 -3.56 -5.41
N ILE A 213 -17.23 -3.47 -4.11
CA ILE A 213 -18.22 -3.31 -3.05
C ILE A 213 -17.73 -2.27 -2.04
N PHE A 214 -18.61 -1.85 -1.15
CA PHE A 214 -18.25 -1.01 -0.01
C PHE A 214 -18.26 -1.81 1.28
N VAL A 215 -17.28 -1.58 2.15
CA VAL A 215 -17.16 -2.30 3.43
C VAL A 215 -18.40 -2.07 4.30
N GLU A 216 -18.94 -0.87 4.27
CA GLU A 216 -20.11 -0.45 5.06
C GLU A 216 -21.41 -1.16 4.63
N ASP A 217 -21.46 -1.67 3.40
CA ASP A 217 -22.60 -2.42 2.89
C ASP A 217 -22.52 -3.93 3.16
N ILE A 218 -21.40 -4.42 3.73
CA ILE A 218 -21.24 -5.83 4.05
C ILE A 218 -22.21 -6.23 5.16
N ARG A 219 -23.01 -7.25 4.88
CA ARG A 219 -23.97 -7.85 5.81
C ARG A 219 -23.45 -9.17 6.33
N TYR A 220 -24.03 -9.65 7.44
CA TYR A 220 -23.69 -10.95 7.99
C TYR A 220 -24.95 -11.76 8.33
N GLU A 221 -24.95 -13.01 7.91
CA GLU A 221 -26.01 -13.98 8.16
C GLU A 221 -25.53 -15.08 9.11
N LEU A 222 -26.11 -15.14 10.32
CA LEU A 222 -25.65 -16.01 11.41
C LEU A 222 -25.81 -17.51 11.10
N ASP A 223 -26.93 -17.91 10.51
CA ASP A 223 -27.26 -19.33 10.26
C ASP A 223 -26.96 -19.77 8.81
N GLY A 224 -26.41 -18.89 7.99
CA GLY A 224 -26.35 -19.09 6.54
C GLY A 224 -24.96 -18.92 5.94
N ALA A 225 -24.82 -18.03 4.97
CA ALA A 225 -23.61 -17.95 4.15
C ALA A 225 -22.39 -17.35 4.88
N GLY A 226 -22.62 -16.55 5.92
CA GLY A 226 -21.64 -15.70 6.59
C GLY A 226 -21.72 -14.27 6.08
N PHE A 227 -20.60 -13.72 5.63
CA PHE A 227 -20.55 -12.39 5.02
C PHE A 227 -21.22 -12.38 3.64
N LEU A 228 -22.05 -11.37 3.40
CA LEU A 228 -22.79 -11.13 2.16
C LEU A 228 -22.53 -9.69 1.72
N ASP A 229 -22.49 -9.45 0.41
CA ASP A 229 -22.51 -8.09 -0.12
C ASP A 229 -23.94 -7.49 -0.14
N ALA A 230 -24.06 -6.28 -0.67
CA ALA A 230 -25.32 -5.54 -0.74
C ALA A 230 -26.43 -6.28 -1.53
N ASP A 231 -26.04 -7.07 -2.54
CA ASP A 231 -26.92 -7.85 -3.41
C ASP A 231 -27.29 -9.21 -2.80
N GLY A 232 -26.71 -9.55 -1.63
CA GLY A 232 -26.89 -10.84 -0.97
C GLY A 232 -26.02 -11.95 -1.52
N GLU A 233 -24.97 -11.63 -2.28
CA GLU A 233 -24.01 -12.63 -2.76
C GLU A 233 -22.99 -12.97 -1.66
N PRO A 234 -22.68 -14.26 -1.41
CA PRO A 234 -21.69 -14.65 -0.42
C PRO A 234 -20.28 -14.15 -0.75
N ILE A 235 -19.66 -13.49 0.22
CA ILE A 235 -18.27 -13.02 0.11
C ILE A 235 -17.35 -14.18 0.49
N ARG A 236 -16.70 -14.79 -0.52
CA ARG A 236 -15.79 -15.94 -0.35
C ARG A 236 -14.32 -15.57 -0.35
N HIS A 237 -13.93 -14.65 -1.23
CA HIS A 237 -12.59 -14.09 -1.32
C HIS A 237 -12.75 -12.58 -1.45
N VAL A 238 -12.05 -11.83 -0.63
CA VAL A 238 -12.20 -10.37 -0.59
C VAL A 238 -10.86 -9.69 -0.40
N PHE A 239 -10.54 -8.76 -1.30
CA PHE A 239 -9.56 -7.73 -1.05
C PHE A 239 -10.22 -6.58 -0.28
N LYS A 240 -9.55 -6.03 0.73
CA LYS A 240 -10.03 -4.86 1.47
C LYS A 240 -8.95 -3.78 1.56
N LEU A 241 -9.28 -2.58 1.11
CA LEU A 241 -8.54 -1.38 1.48
C LEU A 241 -9.21 -0.77 2.71
N TYR A 242 -9.19 -1.53 3.80
CA TYR A 242 -9.80 -1.15 5.08
C TYR A 242 -9.02 -1.78 6.22
N PRO A 243 -8.51 -1.01 7.20
CA PRO A 243 -7.57 -1.54 8.19
C PRO A 243 -8.12 -2.66 9.07
N TRP A 244 -7.31 -3.70 9.29
CA TRP A 244 -7.68 -4.78 10.21
C TRP A 244 -7.99 -4.26 11.61
N GLU A 245 -7.23 -3.32 12.15
CA GLU A 245 -7.47 -2.83 13.50
C GLU A 245 -8.78 -2.06 13.65
N TRP A 246 -9.31 -1.46 12.59
CA TRP A 246 -10.66 -0.91 12.57
C TRP A 246 -11.68 -2.04 12.65
N MET A 247 -11.56 -3.04 11.77
CA MET A 247 -12.45 -4.21 11.80
C MET A 247 -12.47 -4.91 13.16
N LEU A 248 -11.32 -5.04 13.83
CA LEU A 248 -11.22 -5.67 15.15
C LEU A 248 -11.87 -4.85 16.27
N GLY A 249 -11.86 -3.51 16.14
CA GLY A 249 -12.42 -2.56 17.08
C GLY A 249 -13.95 -2.43 17.01
N GLU A 250 -14.53 -2.78 15.86
CA GLU A 250 -15.96 -2.69 15.62
C GLU A 250 -16.75 -3.90 16.14
N GLN A 251 -18.09 -3.75 16.20
CA GLN A 251 -18.98 -4.87 16.53
C GLN A 251 -18.81 -6.03 15.53
N PHE A 252 -18.53 -5.69 14.28
CA PHE A 252 -18.25 -6.61 13.18
C PHE A 252 -17.05 -7.52 13.47
N GLY A 253 -16.07 -7.06 14.25
CA GLY A 253 -14.86 -7.82 14.57
C GLY A 253 -15.14 -9.18 15.21
N GLY A 254 -16.20 -9.31 16.02
CA GLY A 254 -16.57 -10.59 16.62
C GLY A 254 -16.96 -11.66 15.60
N LEU A 255 -17.43 -11.24 14.42
CA LEU A 255 -17.90 -12.12 13.34
C LEU A 255 -16.73 -12.68 12.51
N LEU A 256 -15.56 -12.02 12.54
CA LEU A 256 -14.34 -12.50 11.86
C LEU A 256 -13.81 -13.80 12.45
N LEU A 257 -14.21 -14.11 13.68
CA LEU A 257 -13.88 -15.37 14.35
C LEU A 257 -14.79 -16.51 13.89
N ASP A 258 -15.95 -16.21 13.29
CA ASP A 258 -16.81 -17.25 12.75
C ASP A 258 -16.23 -17.78 11.44
N ARG A 259 -16.09 -19.11 11.38
CA ARG A 259 -15.61 -19.93 10.26
C ARG A 259 -14.77 -19.16 9.24
N ARG A 260 -13.53 -18.79 9.59
CA ARG A 260 -12.53 -18.20 8.67
C ARG A 260 -12.45 -18.91 7.31
N GLU A 261 -12.75 -20.21 7.27
CA GLU A 261 -12.83 -21.00 6.04
C GLU A 261 -13.89 -20.51 5.02
N ARG A 262 -14.88 -19.72 5.45
CA ARG A 262 -15.99 -19.22 4.59
C ARG A 262 -15.64 -17.98 3.80
N THR A 263 -14.75 -17.14 4.32
CA THR A 263 -14.37 -15.85 3.73
C THR A 263 -12.86 -15.65 3.92
N ARG A 264 -12.13 -15.65 2.82
CA ARG A 264 -10.69 -15.41 2.77
C ARG A 264 -10.45 -13.92 2.54
N TRP A 265 -9.88 -13.27 3.55
CA TRP A 265 -9.57 -11.85 3.54
C TRP A 265 -8.14 -11.62 3.05
N VAL A 266 -8.00 -10.68 2.13
CA VAL A 266 -6.72 -10.15 1.63
C VAL A 266 -6.74 -8.64 1.89
N GLU A 267 -5.74 -8.06 2.53
CA GLU A 267 -4.57 -8.71 3.13
C GLU A 267 -4.90 -9.60 4.35
N PRO A 268 -4.07 -10.60 4.67
CA PRO A 268 -4.37 -11.60 5.69
C PRO A 268 -4.18 -11.09 7.12
N ALA A 269 -4.83 -11.73 8.10
CA ALA A 269 -4.86 -11.25 9.48
C ALA A 269 -3.48 -11.20 10.16
N TRP A 270 -2.50 -11.99 9.69
CA TRP A 270 -1.12 -11.89 10.20
C TRP A 270 -0.44 -10.55 9.87
N LYS A 271 -0.96 -9.78 8.89
CA LYS A 271 -0.51 -8.40 8.60
C LYS A 271 -0.83 -7.37 9.68
N LEU A 272 -1.69 -7.70 10.65
CA LEU A 272 -1.83 -6.91 11.88
C LEU A 272 -0.49 -6.70 12.61
N LEU A 273 0.45 -7.64 12.44
CA LEU A 273 1.80 -7.52 12.99
C LEU A 273 2.67 -6.57 12.17
N LEU A 274 2.55 -6.63 10.84
CA LEU A 274 3.44 -5.89 9.95
C LEU A 274 3.13 -4.40 9.88
N SER A 275 1.85 -4.04 9.81
CA SER A 275 1.39 -2.64 9.72
C SER A 275 1.49 -1.88 11.04
N ASN A 276 1.91 -2.55 12.12
CA ASN A 276 2.01 -1.97 13.44
C ASN A 276 3.46 -1.61 13.75
N LYS A 277 3.72 -0.37 14.14
CA LYS A 277 5.08 0.14 14.38
C LYS A 277 5.79 -0.52 15.57
N GLN A 278 5.09 -1.29 16.40
CA GLN A 278 5.73 -2.22 17.34
C GLN A 278 6.66 -3.22 16.65
N LEU A 279 6.43 -3.54 15.36
CA LEU A 279 7.33 -4.32 14.51
C LEU A 279 8.76 -3.77 14.56
N LEU A 280 8.93 -2.45 14.48
CA LEU A 280 10.26 -1.81 14.46
C LEU A 280 11.06 -2.10 15.73
N VAL A 281 10.38 -2.16 16.88
CA VAL A 281 10.99 -2.52 18.16
C VAL A 281 11.45 -3.97 18.14
N VAL A 282 10.61 -4.89 17.65
CA VAL A 282 10.95 -6.31 17.54
C VAL A 282 12.11 -6.54 16.56
N LEU A 283 12.09 -5.88 15.40
CA LEU A 283 13.18 -5.92 14.43
C LEU A 283 14.50 -5.46 15.07
N TRP A 284 14.48 -4.35 15.83
CA TRP A 284 15.68 -3.86 16.52
C TRP A 284 16.16 -4.78 17.65
N GLU A 285 15.25 -5.46 18.35
CA GLU A 285 15.59 -6.47 19.35
C GLU A 285 16.31 -7.67 18.73
N MET A 286 15.83 -8.13 17.57
CA MET A 286 16.35 -9.32 16.88
C MET A 286 17.64 -9.04 16.10
N PHE A 287 17.68 -7.93 15.38
CA PHE A 287 18.71 -7.63 14.38
C PHE A 287 19.46 -6.34 14.72
N ARG A 288 19.83 -6.18 15.99
CA ARG A 288 20.53 -5.00 16.47
C ARG A 288 21.82 -4.75 15.68
N GLY A 289 21.95 -3.52 15.17
CA GLY A 289 23.10 -3.11 14.36
C GLY A 289 22.99 -3.42 12.88
N HIS A 290 21.86 -3.96 12.41
CA HIS A 290 21.60 -4.12 10.98
C HIS A 290 21.70 -2.77 10.24
N PRO A 291 22.39 -2.69 9.09
CA PRO A 291 22.63 -1.43 8.38
C PRO A 291 21.35 -0.71 7.95
N ASN A 292 20.25 -1.43 7.70
CA ASN A 292 18.98 -0.82 7.27
C ASN A 292 17.98 -0.57 8.41
N LEU A 293 18.33 -0.89 9.66
CA LEU A 293 17.47 -0.63 10.82
C LEU A 293 17.95 0.58 11.63
N LEU A 294 17.03 1.11 12.41
CA LEU A 294 17.23 2.20 13.36
C LEU A 294 16.88 1.69 14.76
N PRO A 295 17.60 2.12 15.82
CA PRO A 295 17.18 1.92 17.19
C PRO A 295 15.72 2.27 17.40
N ALA A 296 14.96 1.32 17.93
CA ALA A 296 13.54 1.48 18.23
C ALA A 296 13.21 0.91 19.62
N SER A 297 12.30 1.56 20.33
CA SER A 297 11.90 1.21 21.69
C SER A 297 10.48 1.71 21.99
N VAL A 298 9.80 1.08 22.95
CA VAL A 298 8.55 1.61 23.53
C VAL A 298 8.79 2.73 24.55
N GLN A 299 10.04 2.91 24.97
CA GLN A 299 10.49 3.99 25.86
C GLN A 299 11.34 5.01 25.09
N PRO A 300 11.39 6.28 25.51
CA PRO A 300 12.25 7.28 24.89
C PRO A 300 13.72 6.85 24.84
N LEU A 301 14.39 7.14 23.73
CA LEU A 301 15.81 6.89 23.52
C LEU A 301 16.62 8.05 24.14
N ALA A 302 17.20 7.84 25.32
CA ALA A 302 17.92 8.89 26.04
C ALA A 302 19.14 9.40 25.25
N GLY A 303 19.28 10.72 25.14
CA GLY A 303 20.42 11.35 24.45
C GLY A 303 20.44 11.13 22.94
N THR A 304 19.32 10.69 22.35
CA THR A 304 19.21 10.34 20.92
C THR A 304 18.08 11.15 20.29
N ALA A 305 18.37 11.81 19.17
CA ALA A 305 17.34 12.44 18.37
C ALA A 305 16.42 11.36 17.80
N GLN A 306 15.10 11.55 17.93
CA GLN A 306 14.15 10.47 17.73
C GLN A 306 12.81 10.96 17.22
N VAL A 307 12.02 10.03 16.68
CA VAL A 307 10.65 10.24 16.25
C VAL A 307 9.75 9.40 17.16
N ARG A 308 8.84 10.07 17.88
CA ARG A 308 7.74 9.41 18.60
C ARG A 308 6.59 9.25 17.64
N LYS A 309 6.10 8.03 17.46
CA LYS A 309 5.00 7.73 16.53
C LYS A 309 4.00 6.73 17.13
N PRO A 310 2.68 6.93 16.90
CA PRO A 310 1.66 6.01 17.38
C PRO A 310 1.84 4.63 16.75
N ARG A 311 1.51 3.56 17.47
CA ARG A 311 1.72 2.20 16.96
C ARG A 311 0.91 1.89 15.71
N LEU A 312 -0.29 2.45 15.59
CA LEU A 312 -1.24 2.21 14.50
C LEU A 312 -1.43 3.45 13.61
N GLY A 313 -0.66 4.52 13.85
CA GLY A 313 -0.79 5.77 13.10
C GLY A 313 -0.43 5.60 11.62
N ARG A 314 -1.04 6.39 10.75
CA ARG A 314 -0.80 6.44 9.30
C ARG A 314 -0.35 7.83 8.89
N GLU A 315 0.35 7.92 7.77
CA GLU A 315 0.58 9.17 7.03
C GLU A 315 1.14 10.34 7.87
N GLY A 316 1.96 10.02 8.85
CA GLY A 316 2.56 11.01 9.75
C GLY A 316 1.61 11.60 10.81
N ALA A 317 0.40 11.05 10.99
CA ALA A 317 -0.54 11.47 12.02
C ALA A 317 0.01 11.26 13.44
N ASN A 318 -0.14 12.27 14.29
CA ASN A 318 0.34 12.29 15.69
C ASN A 318 1.84 11.98 15.87
N VAL A 319 2.65 12.16 14.81
CA VAL A 319 4.10 12.04 14.86
C VAL A 319 4.70 13.26 15.55
N THR A 320 5.68 13.02 16.42
CA THR A 320 6.48 14.07 17.08
C THR A 320 7.95 13.83 16.83
N VAL A 321 8.62 14.79 16.19
CA VAL A 321 10.08 14.79 15.99
C VAL A 321 10.74 15.46 17.19
N LEU A 322 11.70 14.79 17.78
CA LEU A 322 12.39 15.18 19.01
C LEU A 322 13.90 15.27 18.76
N ASP A 323 14.55 16.27 19.35
CA ASP A 323 16.01 16.33 19.44
C ASP A 323 16.55 15.48 20.60
N ALA A 324 17.87 15.33 20.67
CA ALA A 324 18.55 14.44 21.63
C ALA A 324 18.31 14.81 23.11
N ASP A 325 17.96 16.06 23.39
CA ASP A 325 17.61 16.56 24.72
C ASP A 325 16.11 16.40 25.05
N GLY A 326 15.31 15.89 24.10
CA GLY A 326 13.86 15.73 24.22
C GLY A 326 13.04 16.94 23.78
N THR A 327 13.68 17.99 23.24
CA THR A 327 12.97 19.16 22.68
C THR A 327 12.15 18.76 21.46
N VAL A 328 10.89 19.21 21.40
CA VAL A 328 10.02 19.01 20.23
C VAL A 328 10.46 19.94 19.10
N VAL A 329 10.84 19.35 17.97
CA VAL A 329 11.26 20.06 16.75
C VAL A 329 10.06 20.28 15.82
N ALA A 330 9.21 19.28 15.70
CA ALA A 330 8.00 19.31 14.89
C ALA A 330 6.97 18.31 15.42
N GLU A 331 5.69 18.59 15.23
CA GLU A 331 4.61 17.69 15.57
C GLU A 331 3.45 17.85 14.61
N ASN A 332 2.78 16.72 14.32
CA ASN A 332 1.53 16.70 13.57
C ASN A 332 0.36 16.33 14.49
N GLY A 333 -0.83 16.86 14.20
CA GLY A 333 -2.08 16.42 14.80
C GLY A 333 -2.56 15.08 14.26
N GLY A 334 -3.73 14.62 14.71
CA GLY A 334 -4.38 13.40 14.22
C GLY A 334 -5.22 12.69 15.29
N GLY A 335 -5.90 11.61 14.91
CA GLY A 335 -6.79 10.83 15.78
C GLY A 335 -6.13 9.64 16.51
N TYR A 336 -4.84 9.40 16.33
CA TYR A 336 -4.11 8.25 16.89
C TYR A 336 -3.42 8.58 18.22
N GLY A 337 -3.00 7.52 18.95
CA GLY A 337 -2.19 7.61 20.17
C GLY A 337 -2.75 6.88 21.38
N ALA A 338 -4.03 6.48 21.35
CA ALA A 338 -4.66 5.70 22.42
C ALA A 338 -4.03 4.29 22.57
N GLU A 339 -3.54 3.73 21.47
CA GLU A 339 -2.82 2.46 21.39
C GLU A 339 -1.38 2.53 21.94
N GLY A 340 -0.91 3.74 22.27
CA GLY A 340 0.45 4.01 22.70
C GLY A 340 1.39 4.32 21.54
N PHE A 341 2.66 4.54 21.89
CA PHE A 341 3.69 5.04 20.98
C PHE A 341 4.90 4.12 20.98
N ILE A 342 5.70 4.23 19.92
CA ILE A 342 7.10 3.82 19.89
C ILE A 342 7.98 5.04 19.63
N HIS A 343 9.24 4.89 19.95
CA HIS A 343 10.32 5.84 19.70
C HIS A 343 11.34 5.18 18.80
N GLN A 344 11.65 5.80 17.66
CA GLN A 344 12.68 5.35 16.73
C GLN A 344 13.73 6.45 16.59
N GLU A 345 15.03 6.11 16.51
CA GLU A 345 16.08 7.07 16.17
C GLU A 345 15.72 7.80 14.87
N ARG A 346 15.99 9.10 14.83
CA ARG A 346 15.70 9.94 13.66
C ARG A 346 16.64 9.55 12.52
N ALA A 347 16.07 9.14 11.39
CA ALA A 347 16.82 8.87 10.18
C ALA A 347 17.39 10.16 9.58
N GLU A 348 18.54 10.07 8.93
CA GLU A 348 19.01 11.09 7.98
C GLU A 348 18.23 10.92 6.67
N LEU A 349 17.47 11.94 6.27
CA LEU A 349 16.71 11.97 5.02
C LEU A 349 17.46 12.84 4.02
N ALA A 350 17.47 12.46 2.73
CA ALA A 350 17.99 13.34 1.70
C ALA A 350 17.21 14.67 1.67
N ARG A 351 17.97 15.76 1.75
CA ARG A 351 17.47 17.13 1.55
C ARG A 351 18.06 17.69 0.26
N ILE A 352 17.27 17.69 -0.81
CA ILE A 352 17.71 18.08 -2.16
C ILE A 352 16.87 19.27 -2.62
N ASP A 353 17.51 20.36 -3.02
CA ASP A 353 16.85 21.61 -3.45
C ASP A 353 15.76 22.13 -2.48
N GLY A 354 15.98 21.96 -1.17
CA GLY A 354 15.02 22.37 -0.15
C GLY A 354 13.81 21.44 -0.02
N LYS A 355 13.91 20.19 -0.49
CA LYS A 355 12.90 19.14 -0.36
C LYS A 355 13.44 17.96 0.44
N THR A 356 12.71 17.52 1.46
CA THR A 356 12.95 16.30 2.22
C THR A 356 12.28 15.16 1.48
N VAL A 357 13.02 14.09 1.22
CA VAL A 357 12.57 12.99 0.35
C VAL A 357 12.40 11.72 1.15
N VAL A 358 11.27 11.04 0.94
CA VAL A 358 11.00 9.68 1.41
C VAL A 358 10.73 8.81 0.18
N LEU A 359 11.25 7.58 0.20
CA LEU A 359 10.99 6.60 -0.85
C LEU A 359 9.96 5.59 -0.34
N GLY A 360 8.85 5.44 -1.05
CA GLY A 360 8.04 4.23 -0.94
C GLY A 360 8.72 3.14 -1.75
N SER A 361 8.90 1.96 -1.17
CA SER A 361 9.40 0.79 -1.89
C SER A 361 8.43 -0.36 -1.79
N TRP A 362 7.95 -0.78 -2.95
CA TRP A 362 6.86 -1.73 -3.09
C TRP A 362 7.35 -3.16 -3.11
N ILE A 363 6.56 -4.03 -2.50
CA ILE A 363 6.69 -5.48 -2.61
C ILE A 363 5.35 -6.07 -3.03
N VAL A 364 5.38 -7.04 -3.94
CA VAL A 364 4.22 -7.80 -4.40
C VAL A 364 4.50 -9.28 -4.13
N GLY A 365 3.64 -9.92 -3.33
CA GLY A 365 3.94 -11.19 -2.69
C GLY A 365 5.23 -11.06 -1.86
N GLU A 366 6.31 -11.66 -2.37
CA GLU A 366 7.65 -11.66 -1.77
C GLU A 366 8.69 -10.93 -2.64
N THR A 367 8.28 -10.30 -3.74
CA THR A 367 9.18 -9.73 -4.76
C THR A 367 9.14 -8.20 -4.76
N PRO A 368 10.29 -7.50 -4.70
CA PRO A 368 10.33 -6.05 -4.90
C PRO A 368 9.74 -5.65 -6.26
N ALA A 369 8.85 -4.66 -6.26
CA ALA A 369 8.03 -4.35 -7.43
C ALA A 369 8.22 -2.93 -7.97
N GLY A 370 8.82 -2.03 -7.20
CA GLY A 370 9.11 -0.67 -7.66
C GLY A 370 9.32 0.30 -6.52
N ILE A 371 9.46 1.58 -6.88
CA ILE A 371 9.54 2.69 -5.92
C ILE A 371 8.64 3.85 -6.32
N ASP A 372 8.26 4.62 -5.32
CA ASP A 372 7.72 5.97 -5.45
C ASP A 372 8.58 6.98 -4.69
N VAL A 373 8.47 8.25 -5.08
CA VAL A 373 9.19 9.36 -4.45
C VAL A 373 8.21 10.38 -3.93
N ARG A 374 8.19 10.57 -2.61
CA ARG A 374 7.39 11.59 -1.93
C ARG A 374 8.31 12.69 -1.41
N GLU A 375 7.96 13.95 -1.66
CA GLU A 375 8.74 15.09 -1.19
C GLU A 375 7.93 16.15 -0.45
N THR A 376 8.55 16.80 0.53
CA THR A 376 7.96 17.91 1.30
C THR A 376 9.01 18.97 1.62
N SER A 377 8.61 20.23 1.78
CA SER A 377 9.51 21.30 2.22
C SER A 377 9.69 21.29 3.75
N GLY A 378 8.84 20.57 4.49
CA GLY A 378 8.95 20.37 5.93
C GLY A 378 9.86 19.20 6.37
N PRO A 379 9.99 18.97 7.69
CA PRO A 379 10.75 17.86 8.26
C PRO A 379 9.94 16.55 8.35
N ILE A 380 8.61 16.60 8.21
CA ILE A 380 7.72 15.44 8.29
C ILE A 380 6.99 15.30 6.94
N THR A 381 7.14 14.13 6.32
CA THR A 381 6.34 13.72 5.16
C THR A 381 5.00 13.20 5.70
N GLY A 382 3.91 13.88 5.36
CA GLY A 382 2.54 13.43 5.66
C GLY A 382 1.73 13.25 4.38
N ASP A 383 0.41 13.04 4.52
CA ASP A 383 -0.54 12.81 3.41
C ASP A 383 -0.34 13.66 2.18
N LEU A 384 -0.16 14.96 2.43
CA LEU A 384 -0.10 15.97 1.38
C LEU A 384 1.32 16.21 0.88
N ALA A 385 2.29 15.30 1.14
CA ALA A 385 3.58 15.34 0.48
C ALA A 385 3.42 15.12 -1.02
N GLU A 386 4.14 15.86 -1.85
CA GLU A 386 4.03 15.79 -3.31
C GLU A 386 4.53 14.43 -3.80
N PHE A 387 3.80 13.82 -4.73
CA PHE A 387 4.28 12.67 -5.50
C PHE A 387 5.09 13.20 -6.69
N VAL A 388 6.33 12.72 -6.82
CA VAL A 388 7.24 13.14 -7.90
C VAL A 388 7.70 11.91 -8.69
N PRO A 389 7.58 11.88 -10.02
CA PRO A 389 7.96 10.71 -10.80
C PRO A 389 9.48 10.49 -10.79
N HIS A 390 9.91 9.24 -10.95
CA HIS A 390 11.32 8.90 -11.16
C HIS A 390 11.62 8.23 -12.49
N PHE A 391 12.91 8.15 -12.81
CA PHE A 391 13.45 7.40 -13.92
C PHE A 391 14.86 6.89 -13.60
N ILE A 392 15.32 5.87 -14.33
CA ILE A 392 16.66 5.32 -14.26
C ILE A 392 17.54 5.97 -15.33
N GLU A 393 18.75 6.37 -14.94
CA GLU A 393 19.73 6.94 -15.86
C GLU A 393 20.31 5.90 -16.80
N GLY A 394 20.55 6.29 -18.06
CA GLY A 394 21.11 5.40 -19.08
C GLY A 394 20.07 4.64 -19.91
N GLY A 395 18.78 4.70 -19.55
CA GLY A 395 17.70 4.01 -20.26
C GLY A 395 17.75 2.50 -20.08
N ARG A 396 16.88 1.77 -20.79
CA ARG A 396 16.86 0.31 -20.75
C ARG A 396 18.16 -0.21 -21.32
N SER A 397 18.93 -0.96 -20.52
CA SER A 397 20.10 -1.65 -21.05
C SER A 397 19.66 -2.75 -22.03
N ASP A 398 20.24 -2.78 -23.23
CA ASP A 398 20.07 -3.85 -24.22
C ASP A 398 20.56 -5.19 -23.63
N GLY A 399 19.75 -5.84 -22.80
CA GLY A 399 20.17 -7.07 -22.11
C GLY A 399 19.19 -7.65 -21.09
N ALA A 400 18.23 -6.89 -20.57
CA ALA A 400 17.20 -7.42 -19.67
C ALA A 400 15.88 -7.64 -20.42
N ALA A 401 15.80 -8.70 -21.22
CA ALA A 401 14.50 -9.31 -21.46
C ALA A 401 13.98 -9.84 -20.11
N PRO A 402 12.67 -9.76 -19.79
CA PRO A 402 12.16 -10.44 -18.61
C PRO A 402 12.51 -11.91 -18.77
N THR A 403 13.38 -12.42 -17.89
CA THR A 403 13.70 -13.84 -17.87
C THR A 403 12.45 -14.56 -17.42
N ALA A 404 11.69 -15.08 -18.39
CA ALA A 404 10.84 -16.22 -18.19
C ALA A 404 11.73 -17.43 -17.86
N ASP A 405 12.31 -17.42 -16.66
CA ASP A 405 12.93 -18.58 -16.02
C ASP A 405 12.87 -18.33 -14.52
N GLY A 406 11.73 -18.73 -13.93
CA GLY A 406 11.60 -18.87 -12.50
C GLY A 406 12.57 -19.93 -12.00
N THR A 407 13.73 -19.51 -11.50
CA THR A 407 14.53 -20.28 -10.54
C THR A 407 15.57 -19.39 -9.86
N SER A 408 15.24 -18.79 -8.71
CA SER A 408 16.05 -18.93 -7.48
C SER A 408 15.47 -18.18 -6.28
N ALA A 409 14.72 -18.89 -5.44
CA ALA A 409 14.88 -18.83 -3.99
C ALA A 409 14.48 -20.23 -3.49
N ALA A 410 15.36 -20.86 -2.72
CA ALA A 410 15.23 -22.26 -2.31
C ALA A 410 14.10 -22.44 -1.28
N GLY A 411 12.86 -22.52 -1.77
CA GLY A 411 11.72 -23.08 -1.05
C GLY A 411 11.79 -24.62 -1.03
N ARG A 412 11.62 -25.21 0.15
CA ARG A 412 11.62 -26.66 0.38
C ARG A 412 10.43 -27.31 -0.36
N PRO A 413 10.60 -28.39 -1.14
CA PRO A 413 9.50 -28.92 -1.95
C PRO A 413 8.58 -29.84 -1.11
N PRO A 414 7.26 -29.80 -1.29
CA PRO A 414 6.39 -30.92 -0.96
C PRO A 414 6.47 -31.99 -2.07
N ARG A 415 6.18 -33.23 -1.70
CA ARG A 415 6.35 -34.43 -2.53
C ARG A 415 5.20 -34.61 -3.53
N GLY A 416 5.54 -34.91 -4.79
CA GLY A 416 4.82 -35.90 -5.62
C GLY A 416 4.27 -35.41 -6.97
N ALA A 417 4.80 -36.03 -8.05
CA ALA A 417 4.27 -36.25 -9.41
C ALA A 417 3.60 -35.06 -10.15
N GLY A 418 4.02 -34.60 -11.32
CA GLY A 418 4.76 -35.21 -12.43
C GLY A 418 3.88 -35.18 -13.67
N GLU A 419 4.00 -34.14 -14.52
CA GLU A 419 3.60 -34.13 -15.95
C GLU A 419 4.12 -32.85 -16.65
N GLU A 420 4.51 -32.98 -17.93
CA GLU A 420 5.21 -31.97 -18.77
C GLU A 420 4.29 -30.84 -19.28
N PRO A 421 4.81 -29.61 -19.51
CA PRO A 421 4.02 -28.50 -20.04
C PRO A 421 3.90 -28.51 -21.58
N ALA A 422 2.72 -28.10 -22.07
CA ALA A 422 2.39 -27.85 -23.47
C ALA A 422 2.95 -26.48 -23.96
N PRO A 423 3.14 -26.27 -25.28
CA PRO A 423 3.85 -25.11 -25.82
C PRO A 423 3.00 -23.81 -25.80
N PRO A 424 3.65 -22.63 -25.80
CA PRO A 424 2.99 -21.33 -25.66
C PRO A 424 2.22 -20.90 -26.92
N PHE A 425 1.01 -20.36 -26.71
CA PHE A 425 0.17 -19.76 -27.75
C PHE A 425 0.64 -18.34 -28.11
N GLY A 426 0.56 -18.03 -29.40
CA GLY A 426 1.02 -16.78 -30.00
C GLY A 426 0.14 -15.56 -29.69
N ALA A 427 0.77 -14.40 -29.81
CA ALA A 427 0.19 -13.08 -29.60
C ALA A 427 -1.02 -12.79 -30.52
N PRO A 428 -2.05 -12.07 -30.04
CA PRO A 428 -3.12 -11.59 -30.90
C PRO A 428 -2.72 -10.27 -31.60
N GLU A 429 -3.08 -10.16 -32.89
CA GLU A 429 -2.93 -8.94 -33.69
C GLU A 429 -3.94 -7.84 -33.28
N PRO A 430 -3.60 -6.55 -33.45
CA PRO A 430 -4.41 -5.43 -32.98
C PRO A 430 -5.55 -5.09 -33.95
N GLY A 431 -6.77 -4.90 -33.43
CA GLY A 431 -7.84 -4.24 -34.17
C GLY A 431 -9.27 -4.66 -33.83
N THR A 432 -9.74 -4.39 -32.61
CA THR A 432 -11.19 -4.25 -32.34
C THR A 432 -11.37 -3.32 -31.12
N PRO A 433 -12.20 -2.25 -31.20
CA PRO A 433 -12.39 -1.33 -30.09
C PRO A 433 -13.23 -1.97 -28.98
N ALA A 434 -12.82 -1.77 -27.73
CA ALA A 434 -13.59 -2.13 -26.54
C ALA A 434 -14.90 -1.31 -26.45
N PRO A 435 -16.00 -1.88 -25.92
CA PRO A 435 -17.25 -1.15 -25.76
C PRO A 435 -17.14 -0.13 -24.62
N ALA A 436 -17.59 1.10 -24.89
CA ALA A 436 -17.72 2.16 -23.89
C ALA A 436 -18.80 1.80 -22.86
N TYR A 437 -18.42 1.69 -21.59
CA TYR A 437 -19.38 1.64 -20.49
C TYR A 437 -19.91 3.06 -20.24
N GLY A 438 -21.17 3.27 -20.61
CA GLY A 438 -21.85 4.55 -20.42
C GLY A 438 -22.18 4.80 -18.95
N VAL A 439 -21.70 5.94 -18.43
CA VAL A 439 -22.11 6.52 -17.15
C VAL A 439 -23.56 7.01 -17.28
N PRO A 440 -24.49 6.66 -16.37
CA PRO A 440 -25.81 7.28 -16.35
C PRO A 440 -25.71 8.72 -15.83
N GLU A 441 -26.28 9.68 -16.58
CA GLU A 441 -26.45 11.06 -16.10
C GLU A 441 -27.28 11.10 -14.80
N PRO A 442 -26.89 11.88 -13.78
CA PRO A 442 -27.73 12.09 -12.62
C PRO A 442 -28.90 13.04 -12.95
N ASP A 443 -30.11 12.54 -12.71
CA ASP A 443 -31.36 13.31 -12.79
C ASP A 443 -31.29 14.55 -11.89
N ARG A 444 -31.54 15.73 -12.48
CA ARG A 444 -31.64 17.00 -11.76
C ARG A 444 -32.84 17.00 -10.81
N PRO A 445 -32.68 17.32 -9.51
CA PRO A 445 -33.82 17.60 -8.66
C PRO A 445 -34.45 18.95 -9.05
N GLN A 446 -35.77 18.92 -9.27
CA GLN A 446 -36.59 20.10 -9.50
C GLN A 446 -36.62 21.01 -8.26
N ASP A 447 -36.42 22.31 -8.50
CA ASP A 447 -36.60 23.42 -7.57
C ASP A 447 -38.03 23.43 -7.01
N THR A 448 -38.20 23.09 -5.73
CA THR A 448 -39.37 23.51 -4.95
C THR A 448 -38.93 24.26 -3.71
N ARG A 449 -38.75 25.58 -3.86
CA ARG A 449 -38.85 26.56 -2.78
C ARG A 449 -40.20 26.39 -2.05
N GLY A 450 -40.14 25.99 -0.80
CA GLY A 450 -41.27 25.97 0.13
C GLY A 450 -40.83 26.50 1.49
N ALA A 451 -41.17 27.76 1.76
CA ALA A 451 -40.84 28.54 2.93
C ALA A 451 -41.14 27.85 4.28
N ARG A 452 -40.27 28.07 5.28
CA ARG A 452 -40.66 28.19 6.69
C ARG A 452 -39.78 29.20 7.46
N PRO A 453 -40.32 29.84 8.51
CA PRO A 453 -39.94 31.17 8.95
C PRO A 453 -38.97 31.18 10.15
N GLN A 454 -38.44 32.39 10.39
CA GLN A 454 -37.63 32.79 11.53
C GLN A 454 -38.41 32.83 12.86
N ASP A 455 -37.60 32.81 13.94
CA ASP A 455 -37.82 33.24 15.33
C ASP A 455 -38.62 32.33 16.28
N GLU A 456 -37.96 31.84 17.36
CA GLU A 456 -38.02 32.50 18.68
C GLU A 456 -37.10 31.84 19.74
N GLU A 457 -36.60 32.75 20.58
CA GLU A 457 -35.80 32.67 21.81
C GLU A 457 -36.20 31.66 22.93
N THR A 458 -35.21 31.43 23.81
CA THR A 458 -35.29 31.11 25.26
C THR A 458 -35.77 29.71 25.73
N ARG A 459 -34.83 28.88 26.21
CA ARG A 459 -34.43 28.78 27.63
C ARG A 459 -33.26 27.84 27.85
#